data_AF-A0ABD2UPL9-F1
#
_entry.id   AF-A0ABD2UPL9-F1
#
_cell.length_a   1.000
_cell.length_b   1.000
_cell.length_c   1.000
_cell.angle_alpha   90.00
_cell.angle_beta   90.00
_cell.angle_gamma   90.00
#
_symmetry.space_group_name_H-M   'P 1'
#
loop_
_entity.id
_entity.type
_entity.pdbx_description
1 polymer ?
#
loop_
_entity_poly.entity_id
_entity_poly.type
_entity_poly.pdbx_seq_one_letter_code
_entity_poly.pdbx_strand_id
1 'polypeptide(L)'
;MFNNFKTMCTWESRYNLVIGTTFERKASARLSSWLKSIRDSGERPDWMLPHVFDELGQYWNTYKFKAISDQAKMARGSLKGGSLHTGGAKTVGTVAREMEKVLGRTPIEPEVFKKTHGRKKMSRIRMCGWRKGPNELLFGKKKW
;
A
#
# COMPACT_ATOMS: atom_id res chain seq x y z
N MET A 1 13.63 -12.89 -19.32
CA MET A 1 12.66 -11.81 -19.58
C MET A 1 13.35 -10.48 -19.89
N PHE A 2 14.25 -9.99 -19.03
CA PHE A 2 14.98 -8.73 -19.27
C PHE A 2 15.86 -8.71 -20.53
N ASN A 3 16.46 -9.85 -20.92
CA ASN A 3 17.25 -9.93 -22.16
C ASN A 3 16.42 -9.67 -23.43
N ASN A 4 15.17 -10.15 -23.49
CA ASN A 4 14.26 -9.80 -24.60
C ASN A 4 13.84 -8.33 -24.54
N PHE A 5 13.65 -7.77 -23.35
CA PHE A 5 13.38 -6.33 -23.23
C PHE A 5 14.54 -5.47 -23.78
N LYS A 6 15.79 -5.91 -23.60
CA LYS A 6 16.98 -5.24 -24.16
C LYS A 6 17.03 -5.25 -25.70
N THR A 7 16.42 -6.21 -26.38
CA THR A 7 16.44 -6.23 -27.86
C THR A 7 15.45 -5.23 -28.47
N MET A 8 14.46 -4.78 -27.69
CA MET A 8 13.39 -3.88 -28.15
C MET A 8 13.64 -2.41 -27.83
N CYS A 9 14.69 -2.09 -27.08
CA CYS A 9 14.91 -0.77 -26.50
C CYS A 9 16.39 -0.41 -26.53
N THR A 10 16.71 0.87 -26.73
CA THR A 10 18.08 1.37 -26.81
C THR A 10 18.36 2.37 -25.69
N TRP A 11 19.49 2.21 -24.99
CA TRP A 11 19.96 3.14 -23.96
C TRP A 11 21.49 3.03 -23.78
N GLU A 12 22.09 4.03 -23.13
CA GLU A 12 23.52 4.00 -22.81
C GLU A 12 23.83 2.99 -21.70
N SER A 13 24.91 2.20 -21.87
CA SER A 13 25.28 1.11 -20.96
C SER A 13 25.41 1.51 -19.49
N ARG A 14 25.76 2.77 -19.19
CA ARG A 14 25.81 3.34 -17.82
C ARG A 14 24.49 3.23 -17.06
N TYR A 15 23.35 3.13 -17.76
CA TYR A 15 22.03 3.01 -17.15
C TYR A 15 21.53 1.57 -16.98
N ASN A 16 22.31 0.56 -17.37
CA ASN A 16 21.91 -0.86 -17.33
C ASN A 16 21.33 -1.28 -15.97
N LEU A 17 22.00 -0.89 -14.88
CA LEU A 17 21.58 -1.26 -13.52
C LEU A 17 20.26 -0.59 -13.12
N VAL A 18 20.12 0.70 -13.40
CA VAL A 18 18.90 1.48 -13.06
C VAL A 18 17.71 0.97 -13.87
N ILE A 19 17.93 0.68 -15.14
CA ILE A 19 16.88 0.17 -16.04
C ILE A 19 16.49 -1.26 -15.64
N GLY A 20 17.47 -2.12 -15.34
CA GLY A 20 17.21 -3.48 -14.86
C GLY A 20 16.41 -3.50 -13.56
N THR A 21 16.86 -2.77 -12.54
CA THR A 21 16.15 -2.68 -11.25
C THR A 21 14.75 -2.08 -11.40
N THR A 22 14.59 -1.08 -12.27
CA THR A 22 13.28 -0.49 -12.57
C THR A 22 12.36 -1.45 -13.30
N PHE A 23 12.90 -2.21 -14.26
CA PHE A 23 12.17 -3.23 -14.98
C PHE A 23 11.66 -4.30 -14.02
N GLU A 24 12.54 -4.89 -13.21
CA GLU A 24 12.17 -5.95 -12.26
C GLU A 24 11.12 -5.45 -11.26
N ARG A 25 11.29 -4.23 -10.73
CA ARG A 25 10.29 -3.62 -9.83
C ARG A 25 8.93 -3.47 -10.52
N LYS A 26 8.89 -2.98 -11.76
CA LYS A 26 7.63 -2.78 -12.51
C LYS A 26 7.01 -4.12 -12.90
N ALA A 27 7.80 -5.07 -13.37
CA ALA A 27 7.35 -6.40 -13.75
C ALA A 27 6.77 -7.15 -12.54
N SER A 28 7.46 -7.13 -11.41
CA SER A 28 6.99 -7.73 -10.16
C SER A 28 5.67 -7.12 -9.68
N ALA A 29 5.54 -5.79 -9.71
CA ALA A 29 4.30 -5.11 -9.35
C ALA A 29 3.14 -5.48 -10.29
N ARG A 30 3.39 -5.56 -11.61
CA ARG A 30 2.39 -5.97 -12.61
C ARG A 30 1.96 -7.41 -12.42
N LEU A 31 2.91 -8.33 -12.24
CA LEU A 31 2.63 -9.74 -12.00
C LEU A 31 1.82 -9.93 -10.72
N SER A 32 2.21 -9.26 -9.63
CA SER A 32 1.48 -9.30 -8.36
C SER A 32 0.03 -8.82 -8.50
N SER A 33 -0.18 -7.76 -9.30
CA SER A 33 -1.52 -7.24 -9.59
C SER A 33 -2.36 -8.23 -10.40
N TRP A 34 -1.78 -8.89 -11.40
CA TRP A 34 -2.46 -9.92 -12.18
C TRP A 34 -2.79 -11.16 -11.35
N LEU A 35 -1.84 -11.67 -10.58
CA LEU A 35 -2.08 -12.81 -9.68
C LEU A 35 -3.18 -12.51 -8.67
N LYS A 36 -3.26 -11.27 -8.17
CA LYS A 36 -4.38 -10.84 -7.35
C LYS A 36 -5.71 -10.92 -8.11
N SER A 37 -5.77 -10.38 -9.33
CA SER A 37 -6.99 -10.44 -10.17
C SER A 37 -7.43 -11.87 -10.42
N ILE A 38 -6.49 -12.74 -10.79
CA ILE A 38 -6.70 -14.17 -11.02
C ILE A 38 -7.30 -14.81 -9.76
N ARG A 39 -6.67 -14.60 -8.60
CA ARG A 39 -7.17 -15.12 -7.33
C ARG A 39 -8.57 -14.61 -6.98
N ASP A 40 -8.83 -13.32 -7.21
CA ASP A 40 -10.11 -12.70 -6.88
C ASP A 40 -11.22 -13.20 -7.84
N SER A 41 -10.89 -13.51 -9.10
CA SER A 41 -11.82 -14.10 -10.10
C SER A 41 -12.01 -15.60 -9.94
N GLY A 42 -11.00 -16.32 -9.47
CA GLY A 42 -10.97 -17.79 -9.47
C GLY A 42 -10.76 -18.43 -10.85
N GLU A 43 -10.60 -17.63 -11.91
CA GLU A 43 -10.45 -18.12 -13.28
C GLU A 43 -8.97 -18.23 -13.67
N ARG A 44 -8.60 -19.37 -14.25
CA ARG A 44 -7.24 -19.58 -14.79
C ARG A 44 -7.12 -18.90 -16.16
N PRO A 45 -6.12 -18.03 -16.38
CA PRO A 45 -5.88 -17.45 -17.69
C PRO A 45 -5.23 -18.45 -18.65
N ASP A 46 -5.45 -18.28 -19.95
CA ASP A 46 -4.97 -19.20 -21.01
C ASP A 46 -3.45 -19.42 -21.01
N TRP A 47 -2.69 -18.37 -20.73
CA TRP A 47 -1.23 -18.42 -20.72
C TRP A 47 -0.64 -19.17 -19.51
N MET A 48 -1.44 -19.43 -18.47
CA MET A 48 -0.99 -20.10 -17.26
C MET A 48 -1.25 -21.60 -17.34
N LEU A 49 -0.21 -22.39 -17.11
CA LEU A 49 -0.34 -23.85 -17.11
C LEU A 49 -1.26 -24.31 -15.97
N PRO A 50 -2.14 -25.31 -16.19
CA PRO A 50 -3.09 -25.78 -15.19
C PRO A 50 -2.45 -26.15 -13.84
N HIS A 51 -1.36 -26.92 -13.86
CA HIS A 51 -0.67 -27.34 -12.63
C HIS A 51 -0.13 -26.15 -11.81
N VAL A 52 0.37 -25.09 -12.47
CA VAL A 52 0.86 -23.88 -11.80
C VAL A 52 -0.29 -23.15 -11.11
N PHE A 53 -1.45 -23.10 -11.76
CA PHE A 53 -2.65 -22.49 -11.18
C PHE A 53 -3.12 -23.27 -9.95
N ASP A 54 -3.11 -24.60 -10.02
CA ASP A 54 -3.50 -25.46 -8.89
C ASP A 54 -2.52 -25.31 -7.71
N GLU A 55 -1.21 -25.29 -7.96
CA GLU A 55 -0.19 -25.03 -6.94
C GLU A 55 -0.35 -23.65 -6.28
N LEU A 56 -0.64 -22.61 -7.07
CA LEU A 56 -0.94 -21.28 -6.56
C LEU A 56 -2.20 -21.28 -5.70
N GLY A 57 -3.25 -21.99 -6.13
CA GLY A 57 -4.49 -22.18 -5.37
C GLY A 57 -4.22 -22.85 -4.02
N GLN A 58 -3.40 -23.90 -3.98
CA GLN A 58 -2.97 -24.56 -2.74
C GLN A 58 -2.19 -23.59 -1.85
N TYR A 59 -1.22 -22.87 -2.41
CA TYR A 59 -0.41 -21.88 -1.68
C TYR A 59 -1.27 -20.77 -1.06
N TRP A 60 -2.20 -20.19 -1.82
CA TRP A 60 -3.12 -19.16 -1.33
C TRP A 60 -4.05 -19.68 -0.23
N ASN A 61 -4.32 -20.99 -0.21
CA ASN A 61 -5.11 -21.62 0.83
C ASN A 61 -4.36 -21.89 2.13
N THR A 62 -3.03 -21.82 2.12
CA THR A 62 -2.21 -22.01 3.32
C THR A 62 -2.54 -20.98 4.41
N TYR A 63 -2.47 -21.42 5.66
CA TYR A 63 -2.69 -20.55 6.82
C TYR A 63 -1.71 -19.36 6.83
N LYS A 64 -0.44 -19.60 6.49
CA LYS A 64 0.59 -18.57 6.45
C LYS A 64 0.23 -17.43 5.49
N PHE A 65 -0.23 -17.77 4.29
CA PHE A 65 -0.62 -16.77 3.30
C PHE A 65 -1.85 -15.98 3.75
N LYS A 66 -2.90 -16.66 4.24
CA LYS A 66 -4.12 -16.03 4.74
C LYS A 66 -3.83 -15.06 5.89
N ALA A 67 -3.02 -15.48 6.86
CA ALA A 67 -2.61 -14.64 7.99
C ALA A 67 -1.92 -13.33 7.54
N ILE A 68 -0.96 -13.42 6.61
CA ILE A 68 -0.26 -12.24 6.07
C ILE A 68 -1.24 -11.35 5.29
N SER A 69 -2.10 -11.96 4.46
CA SER A 69 -3.08 -11.24 3.65
C SER A 69 -4.09 -10.47 4.53
N ASP A 70 -4.59 -11.11 5.58
CA ASP A 70 -5.52 -10.52 6.53
C ASP A 70 -4.86 -9.41 7.34
N GLN A 71 -3.63 -9.62 7.82
CA GLN A 71 -2.86 -8.57 8.50
C GLN A 71 -2.66 -7.36 7.57
N ALA A 72 -2.27 -7.59 6.31
CA ALA A 72 -2.09 -6.52 5.34
C ALA A 72 -3.41 -5.80 5.01
N LYS A 73 -4.54 -6.52 4.99
CA LYS A 73 -5.89 -5.95 4.84
C LYS A 73 -6.24 -5.08 6.03
N MET A 74 -5.98 -5.54 7.26
CA MET A 74 -6.20 -4.77 8.48
C MET A 74 -5.32 -3.52 8.53
N ALA A 75 -4.05 -3.63 8.12
CA ALA A 75 -3.13 -2.49 8.06
C ALA A 75 -3.61 -1.42 7.08
N ARG A 76 -4.08 -1.80 5.88
CA ARG A 76 -4.67 -0.87 4.90
C ARG A 76 -5.98 -0.26 5.39
N GLY A 77 -6.80 -1.03 6.11
CA GLY A 77 -8.05 -0.57 6.70
C GLY A 77 -7.88 0.21 8.00
N SER A 78 -6.68 0.21 8.59
CA SER A 78 -6.39 0.90 9.83
C SER A 78 -6.55 2.40 9.65
N LEU A 79 -7.41 2.99 10.50
CA LEU A 79 -7.59 4.44 10.58
C LEU A 79 -6.47 5.12 11.37
N LYS A 80 -5.52 4.33 11.89
CA LYS A 80 -4.41 4.78 12.73
C LYS A 80 -3.11 4.46 12.00
N GLY A 81 -2.47 5.51 11.47
CA GLY A 81 -1.20 5.47 10.77
C GLY A 81 -0.75 6.89 10.42
N GLY A 82 0.55 7.18 10.50
CA GLY A 82 1.10 8.53 10.27
C GLY A 82 1.06 9.02 8.83
N SER A 83 0.64 8.17 7.89
CA SER A 83 0.60 8.46 6.45
C SER A 83 -0.84 8.42 5.91
N LEU A 84 -1.78 9.04 6.63
CA LEU A 84 -3.12 9.27 6.11
C LEU A 84 -3.16 10.66 5.49
N HIS A 85 -2.89 10.77 4.19
CA HIS A 85 -3.12 12.00 3.45
C HIS A 85 -4.61 12.13 3.16
N THR A 86 -5.30 13.01 3.88
CA THR A 86 -6.73 13.33 3.70
C THR A 86 -6.96 14.58 2.85
N GLY A 87 -5.90 15.25 2.41
CA GLY A 87 -5.95 16.44 1.54
C GLY A 87 -6.40 16.18 0.10
N GLY A 88 -6.65 14.92 -0.28
CA GLY A 88 -6.97 14.52 -1.65
C GLY A 88 -5.76 14.61 -2.58
N ALA A 89 -5.99 14.69 -3.89
CA ALA A 89 -4.95 14.84 -4.91
C ALA A 89 -4.33 16.26 -4.95
N LYS A 90 -4.18 16.91 -3.79
CA LYS A 90 -3.47 18.18 -3.63
C LYS A 90 -2.14 17.91 -2.93
N THR A 91 -1.08 18.55 -3.43
CA THR A 91 0.22 18.50 -2.77
C THR A 91 0.18 19.33 -1.48
N VAL A 92 1.05 19.00 -0.52
CA VAL A 92 1.23 19.79 0.71
C VAL A 92 1.52 21.26 0.38
N GLY A 93 2.35 21.52 -0.66
CA GLY A 93 2.65 22.87 -1.12
C GLY A 93 1.44 23.61 -1.70
N THR A 94 0.56 22.91 -2.43
CA THR A 94 -0.71 23.48 -2.90
C THR A 94 -1.58 23.90 -1.71
N VAL A 95 -1.70 23.04 -0.71
CA VAL A 95 -2.49 23.33 0.50
C VAL A 95 -1.88 24.48 1.30
N ALA A 96 -0.55 24.55 1.41
CA ALA A 96 0.14 25.66 2.08
C ALA A 96 -0.15 27.01 1.39
N ARG A 97 -0.08 27.07 0.06
CA ARG A 97 -0.42 28.30 -0.71
C ARG A 97 -1.88 28.71 -0.55
N GLU A 98 -2.81 27.74 -0.52
CA GLU A 98 -4.22 28.02 -0.25
C GLU A 98 -4.41 28.56 1.17
N MET A 99 -3.72 28.00 2.16
CA MET A 99 -3.76 28.46 3.54
C MET A 99 -3.16 29.85 3.72
N GLU A 100 -2.08 30.17 3.00
CA GLU A 100 -1.45 31.49 3.02
C GLU A 100 -2.42 32.59 2.55
N LYS A 101 -3.16 32.33 1.47
CA LYS A 101 -4.21 33.25 0.98
C LYS A 101 -5.33 33.48 2.00
N VAL A 102 -5.70 32.45 2.75
CA VAL A 102 -6.80 32.52 3.74
C VAL A 102 -6.35 33.18 5.05
N LEU A 103 -5.13 32.89 5.50
CA LEU A 103 -4.58 33.38 6.77
C LEU A 103 -3.91 34.76 6.64
N GLY A 104 -3.55 35.18 5.42
CA GLY A 104 -2.78 36.41 5.18
C GLY A 104 -1.34 36.35 5.71
N ARG A 105 -0.87 35.15 6.08
CA ARG A 105 0.47 34.88 6.59
C ARG A 105 0.95 33.50 6.13
N THR A 106 2.25 33.28 6.15
CA THR A 106 2.83 31.97 5.89
C THR A 106 2.37 30.95 6.96
N PRO A 107 1.75 29.83 6.56
CA PRO A 107 1.31 28.79 7.50
C PRO A 107 2.50 28.07 8.14
N ILE A 108 2.38 27.71 9.42
CA ILE A 108 3.41 26.86 10.07
C ILE A 108 3.21 25.39 9.67
N GLU A 109 4.30 24.63 9.61
CA GLU A 109 4.28 23.22 9.19
C GLU A 109 3.24 22.35 9.94
N PRO A 110 3.05 22.50 11.28
CA PRO A 110 2.01 21.75 11.99
C PRO A 110 0.58 22.09 11.55
N GLU A 111 0.32 23.32 11.11
CA GLU A 111 -1.00 23.74 10.62
C GLU A 111 -1.30 23.13 9.26
N VAL A 112 -0.31 23.12 8.36
CA VAL A 112 -0.41 22.47 7.05
C VAL A 112 -0.60 20.97 7.26
N PHE A 113 0.19 20.34 8.14
CA PHE A 113 0.06 18.92 8.47
C PHE A 113 -1.33 18.58 9.02
N LYS A 114 -1.85 19.38 9.95
CA LYS A 114 -3.22 19.18 10.48
C LYS A 114 -4.28 19.33 9.40
N LYS A 115 -4.06 20.18 8.39
CA LYS A 115 -4.98 20.35 7.25
C LYS A 115 -4.90 19.19 6.26
N THR A 116 -3.71 18.68 5.96
CA THR A 116 -3.48 17.60 4.99
C THR A 116 -3.69 16.21 5.56
N HIS A 117 -3.52 16.04 6.88
CA HIS A 117 -3.62 14.76 7.59
C HIS A 117 -4.72 14.72 8.67
N GLY A 118 -5.48 15.80 8.82
CA GLY A 118 -6.69 15.84 9.65
C GLY A 118 -7.93 15.41 8.87
N ARG A 119 -8.72 14.49 9.42
CA ARG A 119 -10.05 14.17 8.86
C ARG A 119 -11.01 15.33 9.10
N LYS A 120 -11.89 15.63 8.13
CA LYS A 120 -13.20 16.22 8.45
C LYS A 120 -13.89 15.24 9.40
N LYS A 121 -14.42 15.70 10.55
CA LYS A 121 -15.20 14.84 11.46
C LYS A 121 -16.31 14.19 10.63
N MET A 122 -16.21 12.88 10.39
CA MET A 122 -17.36 12.13 9.91
C MET A 122 -18.30 11.99 11.10
N SER A 123 -19.51 12.53 10.97
CA SER A 123 -20.60 12.29 11.92
C SER A 123 -20.80 10.78 12.10
N ARG A 124 -20.60 10.32 13.33
CA ARG A 124 -21.16 9.14 14.02
C ARG A 124 -21.37 7.85 13.17
N ILE A 125 -20.69 6.79 13.62
CA ILE A 125 -21.02 5.34 13.56
C ILE A 125 -19.95 4.49 12.85
N ARG A 126 -19.03 3.96 13.66
CA ARG A 126 -18.69 2.53 13.81
C ARG A 126 -17.57 2.47 14.84
N MET A 127 -17.93 2.25 16.10
CA MET A 127 -16.96 1.81 17.10
C MET A 127 -16.49 0.43 16.67
N CYS A 128 -15.28 0.32 16.14
CA CYS A 128 -14.61 -0.97 15.99
C CYS A 128 -14.18 -1.38 17.40
N GLY A 129 -15.02 -2.19 18.06
CA GLY A 129 -14.74 -2.79 19.34
C GLY A 129 -13.48 -3.65 19.26
N TRP A 130 -12.53 -3.35 20.12
CA TRP A 130 -11.44 -4.26 20.46
C TRP A 130 -12.07 -5.46 21.17
N ARG A 131 -12.02 -6.67 20.58
CA ARG A 131 -12.02 -7.88 21.40
C ARG A 131 -10.58 -8.09 21.84
N LYS A 132 -10.34 -7.90 23.14
CA LYS A 132 -9.15 -8.45 23.80
C LYS A 132 -9.18 -9.97 23.62
N GLY A 133 -8.17 -10.54 22.98
CA GLY A 133 -7.93 -11.98 23.07
C GLY A 133 -7.56 -12.33 24.51
N PRO A 134 -8.00 -13.49 25.05
CA PRO A 134 -7.64 -13.91 26.39
C PRO A 134 -6.21 -14.44 26.34
N ASN A 135 -5.24 -13.59 26.71
CA ASN A 135 -3.95 -13.95 27.32
C ASN A 135 -3.12 -12.67 27.52
N GLU A 136 -3.52 -11.85 28.50
CA GLU A 136 -2.63 -10.89 29.16
C GLU A 136 -2.24 -11.49 30.52
N LEU A 137 -1.09 -12.19 30.57
CA LEU A 137 -0.31 -12.27 31.79
C LEU A 137 1.03 -11.60 31.55
N LEU A 138 1.15 -10.43 32.20
CA LEU A 138 2.36 -9.84 32.77
C LEU A 138 3.51 -9.61 31.79
N PHE A 139 3.62 -8.39 31.23
CA PHE A 139 4.90 -7.69 31.25
C PHE A 139 4.68 -6.17 31.26
N GLY A 140 5.41 -5.52 32.17
CA GLY A 140 5.19 -4.17 32.65
C GLY A 140 5.39 -3.05 31.64
N LYS A 141 4.76 -1.94 31.99
CA LYS A 141 4.85 -0.59 31.41
C LYS A 141 6.29 -0.25 31.01
N LYS A 142 6.55 0.01 29.73
CA LYS A 142 7.63 0.91 29.30
C LYS A 142 7.03 2.27 28.97
N LYS A 143 7.44 3.27 29.75
CA LYS A 143 7.15 4.70 29.54
C LYS A 143 7.82 5.16 28.24
N TRP A 144 7.14 6.03 27.50
CA TRP A 144 7.77 7.12 26.75
C TRP A 144 7.56 8.38 27.57
#